data_AF-A0AAD9PJQ8-F1
#
_entry.id   AF-A0AAD9PJQ8-F1
#
_cell.length_a   1.000
_cell.length_b   1.000
_cell.length_c   1.000
_cell.angle_alpha   90.00
_cell.angle_beta   90.00
_cell.angle_gamma   90.00
#
_symmetry.space_group_name_H-M   'P 1'
#
loop_
_entity.id
_entity.type
_entity.pdbx_description
1 polymer ?
#
loop_
_entity_poly.entity_id
_entity_poly.type
_entity_poly.pdbx_seq_one_letter_code
_entity_poly.pdbx_strand_id
1 'polypeptide(L)'
;MVKLKKGSKRQELAKKYNIQHMVAAHNKKIRKLAKKGELRKLSLGDLIDLGVKKRKIPEIPNCIFKREILDNLKRTKAIKDAKAIEEKDGKARK
;
A
#
# COMPACT_ATOMS: atom_id res chain seq x y z
N MET A 1 5.01 6.98 -51.86
CA MET A 1 4.68 6.38 -50.55
C MET A 1 5.21 4.95 -50.52
N VAL A 2 6.29 4.68 -49.76
CA VAL A 2 6.94 3.36 -49.73
C VAL A 2 6.19 2.44 -48.77
N LYS A 3 5.76 1.25 -49.23
CA LYS A 3 5.07 0.27 -48.38
C LYS A 3 6.08 -0.37 -47.42
N LEU A 4 5.93 -0.12 -46.11
CA LEU A 4 6.74 -0.75 -45.07
C LEU A 4 6.43 -2.26 -44.98
N LYS A 5 7.48 -3.07 -44.83
CA LYS A 5 7.34 -4.53 -44.67
C LYS A 5 6.62 -4.81 -43.36
N LYS A 6 5.42 -5.40 -43.44
CA LYS A 6 4.67 -5.82 -42.25
C LYS A 6 5.44 -6.93 -41.52
N GLY A 7 5.52 -6.81 -40.19
CA GLY A 7 6.13 -7.83 -39.35
C GLY A 7 5.38 -9.16 -39.46
N SER A 8 6.09 -10.27 -39.33
CA SER A 8 5.47 -11.60 -39.33
C SER A 8 4.78 -11.86 -37.98
N LYS A 9 3.63 -12.55 -38.01
CA LYS A 9 2.93 -13.03 -36.81
C LYS A 9 3.85 -13.86 -35.89
N ARG A 10 4.83 -14.58 -36.48
CA ARG A 10 5.84 -15.35 -35.72
C ARG A 10 6.78 -14.44 -34.93
N GLN A 11 7.14 -13.27 -35.49
CA GLN A 11 7.97 -12.28 -34.80
C GLN A 11 7.22 -11.62 -33.64
N GLU A 12 5.92 -11.36 -33.80
CA GLU A 12 5.07 -10.81 -32.73
C GLU A 12 4.94 -11.79 -31.56
N LEU A 13 4.72 -13.08 -31.85
CA LEU A 13 4.71 -14.12 -30.82
C LEU A 13 6.04 -14.22 -30.09
N ALA A 14 7.16 -14.23 -30.83
CA ALA A 14 8.49 -14.26 -30.22
C ALA A 14 8.74 -13.05 -29.30
N LYS A 15 8.33 -11.84 -29.71
CA LYS A 15 8.40 -10.64 -28.88
C LYS A 15 7.54 -10.78 -27.62
N LYS A 16 6.31 -11.29 -27.74
CA LYS A 16 5.41 -11.51 -26.60
C LYS A 16 6.04 -12.45 -25.56
N TYR A 17 6.57 -13.59 -25.99
CA TYR A 17 7.22 -14.54 -25.07
C TYR A 17 8.46 -13.93 -24.42
N ASN A 18 9.28 -13.18 -25.17
CA ASN A 18 10.46 -12.53 -24.61
C ASN A 18 10.07 -11.49 -23.53
N ILE A 19 9.05 -10.68 -23.79
CA ILE A 19 8.51 -9.74 -22.81
C ILE A 19 8.02 -10.47 -21.56
N GLN A 20 7.29 -11.58 -21.71
CA GLN A 20 6.82 -12.38 -20.57
C GLN A 20 7.98 -12.91 -19.73
N HIS A 21 9.05 -13.41 -20.36
CA HIS A 21 10.25 -13.88 -19.64
C HIS A 21 10.95 -12.74 -18.89
N MET A 22 11.11 -11.57 -19.51
CA MET A 22 11.70 -10.40 -18.86
C MET A 22 10.89 -9.92 -17.66
N VAL A 23 9.56 -9.85 -17.80
CA VAL A 23 8.64 -9.46 -16.70
C VAL A 23 8.71 -10.48 -15.55
N ALA A 24 8.73 -11.78 -15.85
CA ALA A 24 8.85 -12.82 -14.84
C ALA A 24 10.18 -12.74 -14.07
N ALA A 25 11.29 -12.50 -14.77
CA ALA A 25 12.59 -12.30 -14.15
C ALA A 25 12.63 -11.05 -13.26
N HIS A 26 12.06 -9.94 -13.74
CA HIS A 26 11.94 -8.69 -12.99
C HIS A 26 11.13 -8.87 -11.69
N ASN A 27 9.96 -9.50 -11.78
CA ASN A 27 9.11 -9.77 -10.62
C ASN A 27 9.80 -10.69 -9.61
N LYS A 28 10.57 -11.68 -10.08
CA LYS A 28 11.39 -12.54 -9.20
C LYS A 28 12.48 -11.73 -8.48
N LYS A 29 13.11 -10.75 -9.15
CA LYS A 29 14.10 -9.83 -8.56
C LYS A 29 13.46 -8.94 -7.48
N ILE A 30 12.28 -8.35 -7.76
CA ILE A 30 11.50 -7.57 -6.78
C ILE A 30 11.18 -8.42 -5.54
N ARG A 31 10.67 -9.65 -5.71
CA ARG A 31 10.36 -10.53 -4.57
C ARG A 31 11.59 -10.84 -3.71
N LYS A 32 12.75 -11.04 -4.33
CA LYS A 32 14.02 -11.25 -3.59
C LYS A 32 14.46 -10.01 -2.82
N LEU A 33 14.37 -8.82 -3.44
CA LEU A 33 14.69 -7.54 -2.81
C LEU A 33 13.72 -7.21 -1.66
N ALA A 34 12.44 -7.57 -1.78
CA ALA A 34 11.43 -7.40 -0.73
C ALA A 34 11.75 -8.27 0.49
N LYS A 35 12.10 -9.55 0.27
CA LYS A 35 12.51 -10.47 1.35
C LYS A 35 13.77 -10.02 2.08
N LYS A 36 14.69 -9.36 1.39
CA LYS A 36 15.92 -8.80 1.97
C LYS A 36 15.71 -7.46 2.68
N GLY A 37 14.53 -6.84 2.56
CA GLY A 37 14.27 -5.49 3.08
C GLY A 37 14.99 -4.37 2.31
N GLU A 38 15.66 -4.68 1.20
CA GLU A 38 16.45 -3.75 0.38
C GLU A 38 15.60 -3.00 -0.66
N LEU A 39 14.35 -3.41 -0.86
CA LEU A 39 13.44 -2.79 -1.84
C LEU A 39 13.12 -1.31 -1.55
N ARG A 40 13.46 -0.83 -0.35
CA ARG A 40 13.14 0.50 0.20
C ARG A 40 14.10 1.61 -0.25
N LYS A 41 15.07 1.30 -1.12
CA LYS A 41 16.22 2.18 -1.44
C LYS A 41 16.40 2.45 -2.93
N LEU A 42 15.52 1.94 -3.81
CA LEU A 42 15.76 1.92 -5.25
C LEU A 42 14.70 2.69 -6.07
N SER A 43 13.92 3.58 -5.46
CA SER A 43 13.08 4.49 -6.23
C SER A 43 13.01 5.89 -5.65
N LEU A 44 12.97 6.91 -6.51
CA LEU A 44 12.67 8.29 -6.14
C LEU A 44 11.19 8.49 -5.70
N GLY A 45 10.50 7.38 -5.34
CA GLY A 45 9.19 7.31 -4.69
C GLY A 45 9.25 6.63 -3.31
N ASP A 46 10.44 6.41 -2.74
CA ASP A 46 10.73 5.74 -1.45
C ASP A 46 10.21 6.50 -0.19
N LEU A 47 9.14 7.29 -0.31
CA LEU A 47 8.36 7.83 0.80
C LEU A 47 7.02 7.10 1.02
N ILE A 48 6.68 6.11 0.18
CA ILE A 48 5.42 5.37 0.28
C ILE A 48 5.73 3.88 0.43
N ASP A 49 5.78 3.44 1.70
CA ASP A 49 5.45 2.08 2.17
C ASP A 49 6.51 0.94 2.28
N LEU A 50 6.68 0.51 3.56
CA LEU A 50 6.87 -0.87 4.07
C LEU A 50 8.30 -1.46 4.04
N GLY A 51 8.86 -2.09 5.06
CA GLY A 51 8.30 -2.64 6.30
C GLY A 51 8.03 -1.69 7.47
N VAL A 52 6.83 -1.87 8.02
CA VAL A 52 6.54 -1.64 9.45
C VAL A 52 6.95 -0.25 9.97
N LYS A 53 6.86 0.80 9.15
CA LYS A 53 6.59 2.13 9.69
C LYS A 53 5.09 2.30 9.55
N LYS A 54 4.39 2.39 10.68
CA LYS A 54 2.96 2.71 10.72
C LYS A 54 2.73 3.83 9.69
N ARG A 55 1.89 3.57 8.68
CA ARG A 55 1.49 4.62 7.72
C ARG A 55 1.10 5.85 8.54
N LYS A 56 1.69 7.00 8.26
CA LYS A 56 1.23 8.24 8.88
C LYS A 56 -0.20 8.43 8.41
N ILE A 57 -1.15 8.36 9.35
CA ILE A 57 -2.54 8.66 9.04
C ILE A 57 -2.55 10.12 8.58
N PRO A 58 -3.12 10.43 7.41
CA PRO A 58 -3.19 11.81 6.95
C PRO A 58 -3.94 12.64 7.98
N GLU A 59 -3.43 13.85 8.23
CA GLU A 59 -4.09 14.78 9.16
C GLU A 59 -5.44 15.24 8.60
N ILE A 60 -6.37 15.55 9.51
CA ILE A 60 -7.65 16.12 9.12
C ILE A 60 -7.37 17.47 8.43
N PRO A 61 -7.76 17.63 7.15
CA PRO A 61 -7.54 18.86 6.39
C PRO A 61 -8.21 20.04 7.07
N ASN A 62 -7.74 21.26 6.79
CA ASN A 62 -8.34 22.47 7.36
C ASN A 62 -9.71 22.73 6.71
N CYS A 63 -10.75 22.12 7.26
CA CYS A 63 -12.14 22.27 6.83
C CYS A 63 -12.96 23.03 7.87
N ILE A 64 -14.11 23.57 7.44
CA ILE A 64 -15.02 24.38 8.27
C ILE A 64 -15.48 23.61 9.52
N PHE A 65 -15.64 22.29 9.40
CA PHE A 65 -16.08 21.39 10.47
C PHE A 65 -14.94 20.75 11.26
N LYS A 66 -13.69 21.20 11.11
CA LYS A 66 -12.53 20.56 11.76
C LYS A 66 -12.70 20.49 13.29
N ARG A 67 -13.27 21.51 13.90
CA ARG A 67 -13.54 21.54 15.36
C ARG A 67 -14.58 20.50 15.76
N GLU A 68 -15.72 20.47 15.08
CA GLU A 68 -16.81 19.52 15.35
C GLU A 68 -16.37 18.06 15.17
N ILE A 69 -15.58 17.78 14.12
CA ILE A 69 -15.00 16.45 13.88
C ILE A 69 -14.10 16.04 15.05
N LEU A 70 -13.23 16.93 15.52
CA LEU A 70 -12.33 16.65 16.64
C LEU A 70 -13.09 16.42 17.96
N ASP A 71 -14.15 17.16 18.22
CA ASP A 71 -14.95 16.99 19.44
C ASP A 71 -15.77 15.69 19.42
N ASN A 72 -16.31 15.31 18.26
CA ASN A 72 -16.96 14.01 18.09
C ASN A 72 -15.99 12.84 18.25
N LEU A 73 -14.75 12.97 17.75
CA LEU A 73 -13.71 11.97 17.97
C LEU A 73 -13.36 11.79 19.46
N LYS A 74 -13.30 12.89 20.23
CA LYS A 74 -13.08 12.81 21.69
C LYS A 74 -14.24 12.11 22.41
N ARG A 75 -15.48 12.48 22.10
CA ARG A 75 -16.68 11.86 22.69
C ARG A 75 -16.74 10.36 22.41
N THR A 76 -16.54 9.98 21.14
CA THR A 76 -16.56 8.55 20.75
C THR A 76 -15.43 7.76 21.38
N LYS A 77 -14.24 8.36 21.56
CA LYS A 77 -13.13 7.74 22.28
C LYS A 77 -13.49 7.49 23.75
N ALA A 78 -14.03 8.48 24.45
CA ALA A 78 -14.44 8.34 25.86
C ALA A 78 -15.47 7.23 26.07
N ILE A 79 -16.46 7.11 25.17
CA ILE A 79 -17.47 6.03 25.23
C ILE A 79 -16.82 4.66 25.02
N LYS A 80 -15.88 4.55 24.07
CA LYS A 80 -15.16 3.29 23.81
C LYS A 80 -14.29 2.89 25.00
N ASP A 81 -13.58 3.84 25.59
CA ASP A 81 -12.71 3.60 26.74
C ASP A 81 -13.54 3.16 27.96
N ALA A 82 -14.68 3.79 28.21
CA ALA A 82 -15.61 3.38 29.28
C ALA A 82 -16.12 1.94 29.10
N LYS A 83 -16.60 1.59 27.90
CA LYS A 83 -17.05 0.22 27.59
C LYS A 83 -15.93 -0.82 27.74
N ALA A 84 -14.71 -0.47 27.33
CA ALA A 84 -13.57 -1.36 27.45
C ALA A 84 -13.16 -1.62 28.92
N ILE A 85 -13.40 -0.67 29.82
CA ILE A 85 -13.20 -0.84 31.27
C ILE A 85 -14.29 -1.78 31.82
N GLU A 86 -15.57 -1.53 31.50
CA GLU A 86 -16.69 -2.38 31.94
C GLU A 86 -16.54 -3.85 31.50
N GLU A 87 -16.11 -4.09 30.25
CA GLU A 87 -15.86 -5.46 29.75
C GLU A 87 -14.70 -6.16 30.45
N LYS A 88 -13.67 -5.42 30.87
CA LYS A 88 -12.53 -5.97 31.63
C LYS A 88 -12.94 -6.30 33.06
N ASP A 89 -13.66 -5.40 33.72
CA ASP A 89 -14.13 -5.59 35.09
C ASP A 89 -15.18 -6.72 35.16
N GLY A 90 -16.05 -6.83 34.15
CA GLY A 90 -17.02 -7.93 34.03
C GLY A 90 -16.39 -9.30 33.75
N LYS A 91 -15.22 -9.34 33.08
CA LYS A 91 -14.42 -10.57 32.91
C LYS A 91 -13.61 -10.93 34.15
N ALA A 92 -13.13 -9.95 34.93
CA ALA A 92 -12.38 -10.19 36.15
C ALA A 92 -13.25 -10.70 37.31
N ARG A 93 -14.58 -10.49 37.24
CA ARG A 93 -15.55 -10.91 38.25
C ARG A 93 -16.23 -12.26 37.97
N LYS A 94 -15.91 -12.92 36.85
CA LYS A 94 -16.35 -14.30 36.53
C LYS A 94 -15.21 -15.27 36.74
#